data_AF-U5WZW8-F1
#
_entry.id   AF-U5WZW8-F1
#
_cell.length_a   1.000
_cell.length_b   1.000
_cell.length_c   1.000
_cell.angle_alpha   90.00
_cell.angle_beta   90.00
_cell.angle_gamma   90.00
#
_symmetry.space_group_name_H-M   'P 1'
#
loop_
_entity.id
_entity.type
_entity.pdbx_description
1 polymer ?
#
loop_
_entity_poly.entity_id
_entity_poly.type
_entity_poly.pdbx_seq_one_letter_code
_entity_poly.pdbx_strand_id
1 'polypeptide(L)'
;MTGQRNAIDGRIVDIVAEIDRDELCGITGARSVAALVAWKLGCSPANAHTITTIAGRLQEFPRCAAGMREGRLSLDQIGVIAARAGQGSDEHYAQLAQVATVNQLRTAVKLEPRPEPDLRPQPQPSITKTSDEQFSCWRITLPHPDAAKFDAALASHRDALIAEWKHDHGTGHGAADQRPPMAGTLEAFLRLVEAGWDAEATRRPQRTAHHRGGTPRRRTARRGAASGPAAV
;
A
#
# COMPACT_ATOMS: atom_id res chain seq x y z
N MET A 1 34.66 0.11 21.26
CA MET A 1 33.45 -0.74 21.13
C MET A 1 32.56 -0.34 19.95
N THR A 2 32.37 0.94 19.67
CA THR A 2 31.38 1.43 18.67
C THR A 2 31.68 1.01 17.22
N GLY A 3 32.95 0.91 16.83
CA GLY A 3 33.29 0.60 15.42
C GLY A 3 32.82 -0.78 14.93
N GLN A 4 32.81 -1.79 15.78
CA GLN A 4 32.30 -3.13 15.40
C GLN A 4 30.79 -3.12 15.16
N ARG A 5 30.03 -2.40 16.00
CA ARG A 5 28.59 -2.22 15.80
C ARG A 5 28.31 -1.50 14.49
N ASN A 6 29.02 -0.40 14.23
CA ASN A 6 28.89 0.35 13.00
C ASN A 6 29.18 -0.51 11.76
N ALA A 7 30.22 -1.35 11.80
CA ALA A 7 30.54 -2.28 10.72
C ALA A 7 29.48 -3.38 10.52
N ILE A 8 28.86 -3.86 11.61
CA ILE A 8 27.71 -4.78 11.53
C ILE A 8 26.52 -4.08 10.89
N ASP A 9 26.19 -2.86 11.33
CA ASP A 9 25.11 -2.06 10.76
C ASP A 9 25.38 -1.81 9.26
N GLY A 10 26.63 -1.56 8.87
CA GLY A 10 27.02 -1.42 7.47
C GLY A 10 26.75 -2.67 6.63
N ARG A 11 27.10 -3.85 7.13
CA ARG A 11 26.79 -5.13 6.46
C ARG A 11 25.29 -5.39 6.37
N ILE A 12 24.53 -5.04 7.41
CA ILE A 12 23.07 -5.14 7.39
C ILE A 12 22.50 -4.26 6.27
N VAL A 13 22.95 -3.02 6.16
CA VAL A 13 22.48 -2.11 5.11
C VAL A 13 22.84 -2.64 3.72
N ASP A 14 24.04 -3.19 3.51
CA ASP A 14 24.42 -3.79 2.22
C ASP A 14 23.49 -4.96 1.84
N ILE A 15 23.18 -5.86 2.77
CA ILE A 15 22.23 -6.98 2.57
C ILE A 15 20.83 -6.45 2.24
N VAL A 16 20.37 -5.42 2.95
CA VAL A 16 19.06 -4.82 2.70
C VAL A 16 19.00 -4.15 1.33
N ALA A 17 20.08 -3.54 0.88
CA ALA A 17 20.16 -2.93 -0.44
C ALA A 17 20.16 -3.97 -1.58
N GLU A 18 20.73 -5.14 -1.35
CA GLU A 18 20.63 -6.28 -2.27
C GLU A 18 19.18 -6.79 -2.33
N ILE A 19 18.54 -7.01 -1.18
CA ILE A 19 17.14 -7.44 -1.10
C ILE A 19 16.19 -6.47 -1.81
N ASP A 20 16.40 -5.16 -1.65
CA ASP A 20 15.57 -4.12 -2.27
C ASP A 20 15.80 -4.07 -3.80
N ARG A 21 17.07 -4.10 -4.25
CA ARG A 21 17.44 -4.07 -5.67
C ARG A 21 16.92 -5.27 -6.45
N ASP A 22 17.02 -6.45 -5.85
CA ASP A 22 16.65 -7.72 -6.49
C ASP A 22 15.18 -8.08 -6.25
N GLU A 23 14.39 -7.17 -5.66
CA GLU A 23 12.97 -7.32 -5.33
C GLU A 23 12.63 -8.59 -4.51
N LEU A 24 13.60 -9.07 -3.71
CA LEU A 24 13.52 -10.34 -2.98
C LEU A 24 12.59 -10.29 -1.77
N CYS A 25 12.00 -9.15 -1.43
CA CYS A 25 11.05 -9.05 -0.33
C CYS A 25 9.77 -9.87 -0.59
N GLY A 26 9.31 -9.94 -1.86
CA GLY A 26 8.06 -10.58 -2.22
C GLY A 26 7.99 -12.07 -1.87
N ILE A 27 9.12 -12.77 -1.95
CA ILE A 27 9.21 -14.22 -1.64
C ILE A 27 9.18 -14.53 -0.14
N THR A 28 9.29 -13.53 0.73
CA THR A 28 9.34 -13.71 2.20
C THR A 28 7.97 -13.60 2.88
N GLY A 29 6.94 -13.16 2.15
CA GLY A 29 5.62 -12.83 2.71
C GLY A 29 5.56 -11.49 3.45
N ALA A 30 6.67 -10.73 3.50
CA ALA A 30 6.67 -9.39 4.07
C ALA A 30 6.04 -8.36 3.10
N ARG A 31 5.21 -7.48 3.65
CA ARG A 31 4.50 -6.42 2.90
C ARG A 31 5.39 -5.28 2.38
N SER A 32 6.64 -5.20 2.83
CA SER A 32 7.66 -4.23 2.39
C SER A 32 9.03 -4.61 2.95
N VAL A 33 10.12 -4.10 2.33
CA VAL A 33 11.49 -4.32 2.81
C VAL A 33 11.66 -3.81 4.24
N ALA A 34 11.09 -2.66 4.59
CA ALA A 34 11.14 -2.13 5.95
C ALA A 34 10.41 -3.05 6.96
N ALA A 35 9.28 -3.66 6.57
CA ALA A 35 8.59 -4.63 7.41
C ALA A 35 9.42 -5.92 7.59
N LEU A 36 10.07 -6.38 6.53
CA LEU A 36 11.00 -7.52 6.59
C LEU A 36 12.16 -7.24 7.55
N VAL A 37 12.79 -6.06 7.44
CA VAL A 37 13.91 -5.64 8.30
C VAL A 37 13.48 -5.55 9.77
N ALA A 38 12.35 -4.91 10.06
CA ALA A 38 11.84 -4.81 11.42
C ALA A 38 11.61 -6.20 12.04
N TRP A 39 11.01 -7.13 11.28
CA TRP A 39 10.77 -8.50 11.72
C TRP A 39 12.07 -9.28 11.93
N LYS A 40 12.96 -9.30 10.92
CA LYS A 40 14.17 -10.14 10.94
C LYS A 40 15.22 -9.66 11.94
N LEU A 41 15.34 -8.35 12.13
CA LEU A 41 16.30 -7.77 13.07
C LEU A 41 15.72 -7.52 14.46
N GLY A 42 14.41 -7.71 14.65
CA GLY A 42 13.73 -7.41 15.92
C GLY A 42 13.84 -5.94 16.32
N CYS A 43 13.97 -5.02 15.35
CA CYS A 43 14.16 -3.60 15.61
C CYS A 43 12.87 -2.80 15.41
N SER A 44 12.85 -1.56 15.90
CA SER A 44 11.68 -0.70 15.77
C SER A 44 11.39 -0.34 14.30
N PRO A 45 10.12 -0.01 13.96
CA PRO A 45 9.79 0.46 12.61
C PRO A 45 10.60 1.67 12.18
N ALA A 46 10.92 2.59 13.11
CA ALA A 46 11.75 3.75 12.83
C ALA A 46 13.19 3.35 12.44
N ASN A 47 13.78 2.40 13.17
CA ASN A 47 15.12 1.90 12.85
C ASN A 47 15.15 1.15 11.51
N ALA A 48 14.14 0.32 11.25
CA ALA A 48 14.00 -0.37 9.97
C ALA A 48 13.84 0.61 8.80
N HIS A 49 13.11 1.72 9.02
CA HIS A 49 12.99 2.77 8.01
C HIS A 49 14.31 3.50 7.77
N THR A 50 15.10 3.77 8.81
CA THR A 50 16.45 4.31 8.67
C THR A 50 17.34 3.38 7.85
N ILE A 51 17.39 2.09 8.17
CA ILE A 51 18.20 1.09 7.45
C ILE A 51 17.79 1.05 5.97
N THR A 52 16.49 0.97 5.68
CA THR A 52 15.99 0.93 4.29
C THR A 52 16.22 2.22 3.53
N THR A 53 16.13 3.38 4.19
CA THR A 53 16.45 4.69 3.58
C THR A 53 17.92 4.75 3.18
N ILE A 54 18.83 4.27 4.03
CA ILE A 54 20.26 4.22 3.70
C ILE A 54 20.50 3.22 2.57
N ALA A 55 19.89 2.03 2.64
CA ALA A 55 20.04 0.98 1.63
C ALA A 55 19.67 1.47 0.23
N GLY A 56 18.53 2.15 0.09
CA GLY A 56 18.06 2.70 -1.18
C GLY A 56 18.94 3.81 -1.77
N ARG A 57 19.75 4.48 -0.94
CA ARG A 57 20.64 5.58 -1.36
C ARG A 57 22.12 5.24 -1.28
N LEU A 58 22.49 3.98 -1.03
CA LEU A 58 23.89 3.58 -0.86
C LEU A 58 24.78 3.98 -2.04
N GLN A 59 24.25 3.90 -3.26
CA GLN A 59 25.00 4.25 -4.49
C GLN A 59 25.26 5.75 -4.62
N GLU A 60 24.43 6.60 -4.00
CA GLU A 60 24.63 8.05 -3.98
C GLU A 60 25.70 8.48 -2.97
N PHE A 61 25.98 7.64 -1.96
CA PHE A 61 26.89 7.93 -0.86
C PHE A 61 27.99 6.87 -0.64
N PRO A 62 28.83 6.59 -1.66
CA PRO A 62 29.81 5.51 -1.60
C PRO A 62 30.88 5.69 -0.51
N ARG A 63 31.30 6.93 -0.21
CA ARG A 63 32.30 7.20 0.85
C ARG A 63 31.69 7.11 2.24
N CYS A 64 30.47 7.60 2.46
CA CYS A 64 29.76 7.36 3.71
C CYS A 64 29.54 5.86 3.93
N ALA A 65 29.14 5.12 2.90
CA ALA A 65 28.96 3.67 2.97
C ALA A 65 30.27 2.95 3.35
N ALA A 66 31.40 3.31 2.74
CA ALA A 66 32.71 2.78 3.09
C ALA A 66 33.04 3.07 4.57
N GLY A 67 32.85 4.32 5.01
CA GLY A 67 33.04 4.72 6.40
C GLY A 67 32.19 3.91 7.38
N MET A 68 30.98 3.49 7.00
CA MET A 68 30.14 2.60 7.82
C MET A 68 30.73 1.19 7.91
N ARG A 69 31.12 0.59 6.76
CA ARG A 69 31.70 -0.76 6.70
C ARG A 69 32.99 -0.88 7.51
N GLU A 70 33.80 0.18 7.48
CA GLU A 70 35.05 0.28 8.25
C GLU A 70 34.81 0.65 9.72
N GLY A 71 33.54 0.84 10.11
CA GLY A 71 33.13 1.14 11.48
C GLY A 71 33.35 2.59 11.93
N ARG A 72 33.82 3.47 11.03
CA ARG A 72 34.11 4.88 11.34
C ARG A 72 32.87 5.74 11.46
N LEU A 73 31.81 5.43 10.71
CA LEU A 73 30.54 6.16 10.73
C LEU A 73 29.41 5.29 11.27
N SER A 74 28.51 5.88 12.06
CA SER A 74 27.36 5.14 12.61
C SER A 74 26.15 5.17 11.69
N LEU A 75 25.26 4.19 11.89
CA LEU A 75 23.96 4.12 11.22
C LEU A 75 23.14 5.41 11.39
N ASP A 76 23.16 6.00 12.59
CA ASP A 76 22.42 7.24 12.88
C ASP A 76 22.96 8.45 12.11
N GLN A 77 24.29 8.56 11.97
CA GLN A 77 24.91 9.65 11.21
C GLN A 77 24.56 9.55 9.73
N ILE A 78 24.70 8.36 9.16
CA ILE A 78 24.40 8.12 7.75
C ILE A 78 22.90 8.19 7.49
N GLY A 79 22.06 7.75 8.42
CA GLY A 79 20.61 7.89 8.33
C GLY A 79 20.16 9.34 8.16
N VAL A 80 20.81 10.28 8.85
CA VAL A 80 20.54 11.71 8.68
C VAL A 80 20.94 12.21 7.30
N ILE A 81 22.09 11.78 6.80
CA ILE A 81 22.61 12.14 5.47
C ILE A 81 21.69 11.56 4.40
N ALA A 82 21.48 10.24 4.40
CA ALA A 82 20.62 9.56 3.44
C ALA A 82 19.17 10.07 3.45
N ALA A 83 18.64 10.55 4.58
CA ALA A 83 17.28 11.06 4.59
C ALA A 83 17.08 12.35 3.79
N ARG A 84 18.12 13.19 3.62
CA ARG A 84 17.91 14.58 3.17
C ARG A 84 19.06 15.22 2.39
N ALA A 85 20.28 14.70 2.45
CA ALA A 85 21.42 15.27 1.75
C ALA A 85 21.23 15.18 0.23
N GLY A 86 21.70 16.20 -0.50
CA GLY A 86 21.64 16.26 -1.96
C GLY A 86 22.52 15.21 -2.67
N GLN A 87 22.31 15.04 -3.98
CA GLN A 87 23.21 14.25 -4.80
C GLN A 87 24.59 14.94 -4.91
N GLY A 88 25.67 14.17 -4.86
CA GLY A 88 27.03 14.68 -4.95
C GLY A 88 27.62 15.24 -3.65
N SER A 89 26.86 15.27 -2.55
CA SER A 89 27.36 15.77 -1.25
C SER A 89 28.12 14.72 -0.43
N ASP A 90 28.33 13.51 -0.96
CA ASP A 90 28.95 12.38 -0.25
C ASP A 90 30.33 12.69 0.31
N GLU A 91 31.21 13.30 -0.48
CA GLU A 91 32.55 13.69 -0.02
C GLU A 91 32.50 14.64 1.18
N HIS A 92 31.64 15.66 1.10
CA HIS A 92 31.46 16.64 2.17
C HIS A 92 30.96 15.98 3.45
N TYR A 93 29.91 15.16 3.35
CA TYR A 93 29.33 14.51 4.53
C TYR A 93 30.18 13.39 5.10
N ALA A 94 30.94 12.66 4.27
CA ALA A 94 31.87 11.64 4.74
C ALA A 94 32.99 12.26 5.61
N GLN A 95 33.44 13.47 5.29
CA GLN A 95 34.39 14.21 6.13
C GLN A 95 33.71 14.78 7.37
N LEU A 96 32.57 15.46 7.21
CA LEU A 96 31.86 16.09 8.33
C LEU A 96 31.41 15.08 9.38
N ALA A 97 30.88 13.92 8.98
CA ALA A 97 30.37 12.91 9.89
C ALA A 97 31.45 12.27 10.79
N GLN A 98 32.74 12.36 10.43
CA GLN A 98 33.82 11.85 11.29
C GLN A 98 34.03 12.71 12.53
N VAL A 99 33.65 13.99 12.46
CA VAL A 99 33.91 14.98 13.53
C VAL A 99 32.63 15.60 14.09
N ALA A 100 31.47 15.37 13.46
CA ALA A 100 30.19 15.93 13.84
C ALA A 100 29.29 14.93 14.57
N THR A 101 28.59 15.45 15.58
CA THR A 101 27.48 14.73 16.22
C THR A 101 26.29 14.60 15.28
N VAL A 102 25.40 13.64 15.55
CA VAL A 102 24.15 13.44 14.79
C VAL A 102 23.30 14.73 14.75
N ASN A 103 23.25 15.50 15.84
CA ASN A 103 22.49 16.75 15.88
C ASN A 103 23.12 17.87 15.02
N GLN A 104 24.45 17.94 14.97
CA GLN A 104 25.15 18.85 14.06
C GLN A 104 24.91 18.45 12.61
N LEU A 105 24.95 17.16 12.27
CA LEU A 105 24.60 16.67 10.93
C LEU A 105 23.16 17.02 10.56
N ARG A 106 22.19 16.83 11.47
CA ARG A 106 20.79 17.23 11.23
C ARG A 106 20.64 18.71 10.94
N THR A 107 21.46 19.53 11.59
CA THR A 107 21.48 20.98 11.39
C THR A 107 22.09 21.34 10.05
N ALA A 108 23.24 20.75 9.71
CA ALA A 108 23.92 20.94 8.43
C ALA A 108 23.02 20.57 7.24
N VAL A 109 22.42 19.38 7.27
CA VAL A 109 21.55 18.91 6.18
C VAL A 109 20.27 19.74 6.06
N LYS A 110 19.77 20.33 7.17
CA LYS A 110 18.61 21.23 7.13
C LYS A 110 18.91 22.53 6.39
N LEU A 111 20.16 22.97 6.34
CA LEU A 111 20.59 24.19 5.67
C LEU A 111 20.82 24.00 4.17
N GLU A 112 20.89 22.75 3.68
CA GLU A 112 21.01 22.51 2.24
C GLU A 112 19.75 22.97 1.51
N PRO A 113 19.90 23.64 0.34
CA PRO A 113 18.79 23.87 -0.57
C PRO A 113 18.16 22.52 -0.88
N ARG A 114 16.89 22.35 -0.50
CA ARG A 114 16.19 21.09 -0.61
C ARG A 114 16.23 20.63 -2.08
N PRO A 115 16.84 19.48 -2.40
CA PRO A 115 16.60 18.86 -3.70
C PRO A 115 15.09 18.66 -3.80
N GLU A 116 14.47 19.15 -4.87
CA GLU A 116 13.10 18.79 -5.16
C GLU A 116 13.04 17.26 -5.11
N PRO A 117 12.16 16.68 -4.26
CA PRO A 117 12.13 15.24 -4.11
C PRO A 117 11.93 14.65 -5.50
N ASP A 118 12.83 13.75 -5.90
CA ASP A 118 12.68 12.96 -7.11
C ASP A 118 11.22 12.53 -7.19
N LEU A 119 10.62 12.83 -8.34
CA LEU A 119 9.21 12.62 -8.64
C LEU A 119 8.87 11.18 -8.28
N ARG A 120 8.40 10.94 -7.05
CA ARG A 120 7.76 9.67 -6.71
C ARG A 120 6.74 9.44 -7.83
N PRO A 121 6.76 8.29 -8.53
CA PRO A 121 5.84 8.05 -9.63
C PRO A 121 4.46 8.46 -9.13
N GLN A 122 3.86 9.44 -9.82
CA GLN A 122 2.63 10.07 -9.36
C GLN A 122 1.64 8.95 -8.99
N PRO A 123 0.99 9.01 -7.83
CA PRO A 123 0.12 7.94 -7.37
C PRO A 123 -0.90 7.64 -8.46
N GLN A 124 -0.74 6.49 -9.11
CA GLN A 124 -1.59 6.12 -10.23
C GLN A 124 -2.99 5.75 -9.69
N PRO A 125 -4.06 6.07 -10.44
CA PRO A 125 -5.38 5.59 -10.12
C PRO A 125 -5.37 4.08 -9.93
N SER A 126 -5.80 3.61 -8.76
CA SER A 126 -5.65 2.21 -8.37
C SER A 126 -6.73 1.79 -7.40
N ILE A 127 -7.14 0.52 -7.49
CA ILE A 127 -8.01 -0.12 -6.50
C ILE A 127 -7.33 -1.41 -6.03
N THR A 128 -7.10 -1.53 -4.73
CA THR A 128 -6.49 -2.72 -4.12
C THR A 128 -7.43 -3.33 -3.09
N LYS A 129 -7.46 -4.66 -3.05
CA LYS A 129 -8.25 -5.44 -2.11
C LYS A 129 -7.32 -6.28 -1.25
N THR A 130 -7.51 -6.23 0.05
CA THR A 130 -6.87 -7.12 1.02
C THR A 130 -7.96 -7.80 1.83
N SER A 131 -7.94 -9.12 1.92
CA SER A 131 -8.91 -9.90 2.68
C SER A 131 -8.23 -10.62 3.84
N ASP A 132 -8.91 -10.66 4.98
CA ASP A 132 -8.61 -11.54 6.12
C ASP A 132 -9.78 -12.53 6.34
N GLU A 133 -9.78 -13.27 7.45
CA GLU A 133 -10.81 -14.27 7.77
C GLU A 133 -12.20 -13.66 8.05
N GLN A 134 -12.28 -12.35 8.34
CA GLN A 134 -13.50 -11.67 8.80
C GLN A 134 -13.94 -10.53 7.87
N PHE A 135 -13.00 -9.86 7.21
CA PHE A 135 -13.23 -8.62 6.46
C PHE A 135 -12.48 -8.61 5.12
N SER A 136 -13.04 -7.83 4.18
CA SER A 136 -12.35 -7.43 2.95
C SER A 136 -12.17 -5.91 2.95
N CYS A 137 -10.94 -5.46 3.06
CA CYS A 137 -10.56 -4.05 3.02
C CYS A 137 -10.23 -3.64 1.59
N TRP A 138 -10.77 -2.52 1.15
CA TRP A 138 -10.51 -1.93 -0.16
C TRP A 138 -9.79 -0.59 0.02
N ARG A 139 -8.80 -0.32 -0.80
CA ARG A 139 -8.15 1.00 -0.92
C ARG A 139 -8.28 1.48 -2.34
N ILE A 140 -8.79 2.70 -2.52
CA ILE A 140 -8.98 3.32 -3.82
C ILE A 140 -8.17 4.62 -3.86
N THR A 141 -7.41 4.81 -4.93
CA THR A 141 -6.72 6.05 -5.28
C THR A 141 -7.39 6.60 -6.53
N LEU A 142 -7.94 7.81 -6.46
CA LEU A 142 -8.64 8.47 -7.57
C LEU A 142 -7.96 9.79 -7.93
N PRO A 143 -7.95 10.21 -9.20
CA PRO A 143 -7.68 11.59 -9.57
C PRO A 143 -8.67 12.54 -8.86
N HIS A 144 -8.23 13.74 -8.49
CA HIS A 144 -9.06 14.76 -7.87
C HIS A 144 -10.46 14.96 -8.49
N PRO A 145 -10.64 15.04 -9.83
CA PRO A 145 -11.97 15.21 -10.40
C PRO A 145 -12.89 14.00 -10.17
N ASP A 146 -12.35 12.78 -10.13
CA ASP A 146 -13.14 11.58 -9.88
C ASP A 146 -13.38 11.36 -8.38
N ALA A 147 -12.41 11.71 -7.54
CA ALA A 147 -12.59 11.77 -6.08
C ALA A 147 -13.72 12.75 -5.71
N ALA A 148 -13.76 13.93 -6.32
CA ALA A 148 -14.82 14.91 -6.07
C ALA A 148 -16.22 14.39 -6.47
N LYS A 149 -16.32 13.65 -7.58
CA LYS A 149 -17.59 13.00 -7.97
C LYS A 149 -18.00 11.93 -6.95
N PHE A 150 -17.04 11.11 -6.51
CA PHE A 150 -17.28 10.08 -5.50
C PHE A 150 -17.74 10.68 -4.17
N ASP A 151 -17.05 11.72 -3.69
CA ASP A 151 -17.39 12.43 -2.46
C ASP A 151 -18.78 13.08 -2.54
N ALA A 152 -19.11 13.71 -3.68
CA ALA A 152 -20.42 14.30 -3.91
C ALA A 152 -21.54 13.24 -3.92
N ALA A 153 -21.32 12.10 -4.57
CA ALA A 153 -22.28 11.00 -4.57
C ALA A 153 -22.50 10.46 -3.14
N LEU A 154 -21.41 10.22 -2.41
CA LEU A 154 -21.46 9.72 -1.04
C LEU A 154 -22.17 10.70 -0.10
N ALA A 155 -21.89 12.00 -0.23
CA ALA A 155 -22.58 13.05 0.52
C ALA A 155 -24.07 13.08 0.19
N SER A 156 -24.46 12.99 -1.08
CA SER A 156 -25.86 12.98 -1.50
C SER A 156 -26.63 11.79 -0.90
N HIS A 157 -26.05 10.59 -0.89
CA HIS A 157 -26.69 9.42 -0.30
C HIS A 157 -26.79 9.52 1.23
N ARG A 158 -25.78 10.10 1.87
CA ARG A 158 -25.82 10.37 3.31
C ARG A 158 -26.93 11.37 3.65
N ASP A 159 -27.01 12.48 2.92
CA ASP A 159 -28.01 13.53 3.18
C ASP A 159 -29.43 12.99 2.95
N ALA A 160 -29.62 12.11 1.96
CA ALA A 160 -30.89 11.40 1.75
C ALA A 160 -31.26 10.50 2.94
N LEU A 161 -30.31 9.69 3.45
CA LEU A 161 -30.53 8.87 4.65
C LEU A 161 -30.87 9.72 5.89
N ILE A 162 -30.22 10.87 6.03
CA ILE A 162 -30.51 11.82 7.12
C ILE A 162 -31.91 12.40 6.97
N ALA A 163 -32.31 12.76 5.75
CA ALA A 163 -33.65 13.29 5.48
C ALA A 163 -34.74 12.26 5.77
N GLU A 164 -34.57 11.01 5.35
CA GLU A 164 -35.47 9.89 5.64
C GLU A 164 -35.57 9.63 7.14
N TRP A 165 -34.43 9.52 7.83
CA TRP A 165 -34.42 9.31 9.28
C TRP A 165 -35.12 10.46 10.02
N LYS A 166 -34.94 11.72 9.58
CA LYS A 166 -35.64 12.88 10.13
C LYS A 166 -37.14 12.84 9.84
N HIS A 167 -37.55 12.36 8.67
CA HIS A 167 -38.96 12.21 8.29
C HIS A 167 -39.66 11.16 9.17
N ASP A 168 -39.05 9.97 9.28
CA ASP A 168 -39.61 8.83 10.02
C ASP A 168 -39.69 9.06 11.53
N HIS A 169 -38.84 9.95 12.06
CA HIS A 169 -38.71 10.19 13.50
C HIS A 169 -38.98 11.66 13.89
N GLY A 170 -39.51 12.48 12.98
CA GLY A 170 -39.76 13.91 13.17
C GLY A 170 -41.14 14.24 13.76
N THR A 171 -42.08 13.28 13.78
CA THR A 171 -43.49 13.51 14.12
C THR A 171 -43.98 12.83 15.41
N GLY A 172 -43.13 12.06 16.10
CA GLY A 172 -43.52 11.30 17.30
C GLY A 172 -42.89 11.83 18.59
N HIS A 173 -43.71 12.08 19.63
CA HIS A 173 -43.29 12.28 21.02
C HIS A 173 -42.80 10.96 21.66
N GLY A 174 -41.86 10.27 21.03
CA GLY A 174 -41.25 9.03 21.53
C GLY A 174 -39.99 9.31 22.34
N ALA A 175 -39.79 8.57 23.43
CA ALA A 175 -38.60 8.66 24.28
C ALA A 175 -37.32 8.54 23.45
N ALA A 176 -36.35 9.44 23.69
CA ALA A 176 -35.09 9.53 22.95
C ALA A 176 -34.25 8.23 22.96
N ASP A 177 -34.57 7.30 23.86
CA ASP A 177 -33.86 6.04 24.14
C ASP A 177 -34.15 4.90 23.15
N GLN A 178 -35.11 5.05 22.23
CA GLN A 178 -35.48 4.01 21.24
C GLN A 178 -35.10 4.35 19.80
N ARG A 179 -34.35 5.44 19.57
CA ARG A 179 -34.05 5.92 18.23
C ARG A 179 -32.85 5.18 17.65
N PRO A 180 -32.96 4.50 16.50
CA PRO A 180 -31.83 3.83 15.87
C PRO A 180 -30.72 4.85 15.56
N PRO A 181 -29.44 4.44 15.67
CA PRO A 181 -28.31 5.33 15.45
C PRO A 181 -28.36 5.92 14.04
N MET A 182 -27.97 7.20 13.95
CA MET A 182 -27.96 7.93 12.69
C MET A 182 -27.00 7.28 11.70
N ALA A 183 -27.45 7.08 10.46
CA ALA A 183 -26.66 6.47 9.41
C ALA A 183 -25.36 7.25 9.15
N GLY A 184 -24.24 6.54 9.09
CA GLY A 184 -22.91 7.08 8.86
C GLY A 184 -22.46 6.95 7.41
N THR A 185 -21.16 7.12 7.21
CA THR A 185 -20.53 7.07 5.88
C THR A 185 -20.59 5.67 5.26
N LEU A 186 -20.58 4.61 6.09
CA LEU A 186 -20.66 3.23 5.61
C LEU A 186 -22.02 2.93 4.99
N GLU A 187 -23.10 3.35 5.65
CA GLU A 187 -24.47 3.16 5.19
C GLU A 187 -24.73 3.95 3.90
N ALA A 188 -24.19 5.17 3.80
CA ALA A 188 -24.22 5.96 2.58
C ALA A 188 -23.48 5.27 1.42
N PHE A 189 -22.32 4.66 1.71
CA PHE A 189 -21.55 3.90 0.72
C PHE A 189 -22.29 2.65 0.24
N LEU A 190 -22.87 1.86 1.15
CA LEU A 190 -23.67 0.69 0.79
C LEU A 190 -24.88 1.07 -0.05
N ARG A 191 -25.58 2.16 0.30
CA ARG A 191 -26.69 2.68 -0.50
C ARG A 191 -26.27 3.13 -1.90
N LEU A 192 -25.09 3.73 -2.05
CA LEU A 192 -24.53 4.09 -3.35
C LEU A 192 -24.27 2.82 -4.20
N VAL A 193 -23.75 1.75 -3.59
CA VAL A 193 -23.53 0.47 -4.27
C VAL A 193 -24.84 -0.16 -4.71
N GLU A 194 -25.85 -0.22 -3.84
CA GLU A 194 -27.18 -0.76 -4.16
C GLU A 194 -27.86 0.03 -5.28
N ALA A 195 -27.85 1.37 -5.20
CA ALA A 195 -28.42 2.22 -6.26
C ALA A 195 -27.72 1.99 -7.62
N GLY A 196 -26.41 1.76 -7.62
CA GLY A 196 -25.65 1.39 -8.81
C GLY A 196 -26.03 0.02 -9.35
N TRP A 197 -26.22 -0.96 -8.46
CA TRP A 197 -26.67 -2.31 -8.82
C TRP A 197 -28.08 -2.31 -9.41
N ASP A 198 -29.02 -1.61 -8.79
CA ASP A 198 -30.41 -1.49 -9.26
C ASP A 198 -30.50 -0.81 -10.63
N ALA A 199 -29.73 0.26 -10.84
CA ALA A 199 -29.64 0.94 -12.13
C ALA A 199 -29.08 0.01 -13.22
N GLU A 200 -28.11 -0.84 -12.88
CA GLU A 200 -27.54 -1.82 -13.80
C GLU A 200 -28.49 -2.99 -14.07
N ALA A 201 -29.17 -3.51 -13.05
CA ALA A 201 -30.17 -4.56 -13.15
C ALA A 201 -31.33 -4.15 -14.07
N THR A 202 -31.73 -2.87 -14.01
CA THR A 202 -32.77 -2.30 -14.86
C THR A 202 -32.32 -2.16 -16.32
N ARG A 203 -31.01 -1.98 -16.58
CA ARG A 203 -30.44 -1.85 -17.93
C ARG A 203 -30.15 -3.19 -18.61
N ARG A 204 -30.11 -4.30 -17.88
CA ARG A 204 -29.91 -5.62 -18.49
C ARG A 204 -31.15 -6.03 -19.28
N PRO A 205 -31.04 -6.36 -20.59
CA PRO A 205 -32.16 -6.92 -21.32
C PRO A 205 -32.52 -8.25 -20.66
N GLN A 206 -33.71 -8.31 -20.07
CA GLN A 206 -34.28 -9.57 -19.58
C GLN A 206 -34.36 -10.50 -20.78
N ARG A 207 -33.49 -11.51 -20.81
CA ARG A 207 -33.52 -12.55 -21.83
C ARG A 207 -34.80 -13.35 -21.63
N THR A 208 -35.91 -12.86 -22.17
CA THR A 208 -37.16 -13.59 -22.29
C THR A 208 -36.89 -14.78 -23.21
N ALA A 209 -36.76 -15.96 -22.60
CA ALA A 209 -36.72 -17.22 -23.33
C ALA A 209 -38.08 -17.40 -24.03
N HIS A 210 -38.15 -16.98 -25.29
CA HIS A 210 -39.24 -17.34 -26.17
C HIS A 210 -39.10 -18.83 -26.52
N HIS A 211 -40.07 -19.62 -26.06
CA HIS A 211 -40.33 -20.96 -26.54
C HIS A 211 -40.48 -20.94 -28.08
N ARG A 212 -39.67 -21.72 -28.80
CA ARG A 212 -40.07 -22.24 -30.12
C ARG A 212 -39.81 -23.73 -30.16
N GLY A 213 -40.91 -24.47 -30.30
CA GLY A 213 -40.93 -25.92 -30.41
C GLY A 213 -40.24 -26.43 -31.68
N GLY A 214 -39.80 -27.68 -31.60
CA GLY A 214 -39.23 -28.43 -32.70
C GLY A 214 -38.49 -29.69 -32.21
N THR A 215 -39.23 -30.71 -31.80
CA THR A 215 -38.73 -32.10 -31.79
C THR A 215 -38.87 -32.71 -33.19
N PRO A 216 -38.27 -33.87 -33.50
CA PRO A 216 -36.91 -34.32 -33.20
C PRO A 216 -36.21 -34.87 -34.49
N ARG A 217 -34.88 -35.01 -34.51
CA ARG A 217 -34.24 -35.89 -35.52
C ARG A 217 -33.11 -36.74 -34.95
N ARG A 218 -33.29 -38.04 -35.20
CA ARG A 218 -32.51 -39.20 -34.76
C ARG A 218 -31.04 -39.16 -35.20
N ARG A 219 -30.16 -39.42 -34.22
CA ARG A 219 -29.26 -40.59 -34.11
C ARG A 219 -28.52 -41.07 -35.38
N THR A 220 -27.27 -40.64 -35.51
CA THR A 220 -26.08 -41.39 -36.01
C THR A 220 -24.87 -40.65 -35.39
N ALA A 221 -23.87 -41.25 -34.74
CA ALA A 221 -23.09 -42.39 -35.18
C ALA A 221 -22.49 -43.16 -33.98
N ARG A 222 -22.28 -44.44 -34.26
CA ARG A 222 -21.65 -45.48 -33.47
C ARG A 222 -20.22 -45.67 -33.98
N ARG A 223 -19.21 -45.53 -33.13
CA ARG A 223 -17.84 -46.15 -33.16
C ARG A 223 -16.90 -45.24 -32.35
N GLY A 224 -16.04 -45.71 -31.45
CA GLY A 224 -15.59 -47.06 -31.14
C GLY A 224 -15.24 -47.19 -29.66
N ALA A 225 -15.34 -48.43 -29.20
CA ALA A 225 -14.94 -48.90 -27.90
C ALA A 225 -13.45 -49.31 -27.88
N ALA A 226 -13.02 -49.69 -26.67
CA ALA A 226 -11.82 -50.43 -26.28
C ALA A 226 -10.65 -49.52 -25.84
N SER A 227 -10.45 -49.30 -24.53
CA SER A 227 -10.08 -50.25 -23.45
C SER A 227 -8.59 -50.60 -23.45
N GLY A 228 -7.94 -50.27 -22.34
CA GLY A 228 -6.91 -51.11 -21.73
C GLY A 228 -5.50 -50.51 -21.65
N PRO A 229 -5.07 -50.05 -20.45
CA PRO A 229 -3.66 -49.89 -20.11
C PRO A 229 -3.13 -51.18 -19.44
N ALA A 230 -1.86 -51.54 -19.66
CA ALA A 230 -1.13 -52.45 -18.78
C ALA A 230 0.39 -52.32 -18.95
N ALA A 231 1.07 -52.31 -17.79
CA ALA A 231 2.46 -52.73 -17.51
C ALA A 231 3.58 -51.75 -17.95
N VAL A 232 4.54 -51.31 -17.13
CA VAL A 232 4.92 -51.44 -15.71
C VAL A 232 5.55 -50.11 -15.30
#